data_AF-A0AAF0I4L1-F1
#
_entry.id   AF-A0AAF0I4L1-F1
#
_cell.length_a   1.000
_cell.length_b   1.000
_cell.length_c   1.000
_cell.angle_alpha   90.00
_cell.angle_beta   90.00
_cell.angle_gamma   90.00
#
_symmetry.space_group_name_H-M   'P 1'
#
loop_
_entity.id
_entity.type
_entity.pdbx_description
1 polymer ?
#
loop_
_entity_poly.entity_id
_entity_poly.type
_entity_poly.pdbx_seq_one_letter_code
_entity_poly.pdbx_strand_id
1 'polypeptide(L)'
;MTQLFFIMLCFIFLILLSRYSIVEKQVRIDLYLTIPQDKKELNPHPDMRDILIQKLMIKEYQRDKKDFLLFKKCDVEIGYNNNGHFQHLASTCFNQDGYLEGIQLSQIPRRTDYLYLLVTLGNKELGYITNSKNYPYTYKIRIPIKSKTIKIKQVFLTSFSLHYNKQVALAQRAALRALNYYVEVVEDQKNCIEMAQKLLNDQREIRFSPINIVFEKGFEKNQGNGFYRKGYKQAQNPNIVIRDKDNFTNTYLKGNIVHEWAHWTMYQAIGHHKMATGSYESHDSYNSDFGVSYKEGWAQFQTMRYLYQYGLSKKNITWVQTQKTEDGIPLLGLSTNNTVRGVLLDLYGVKNDTTLFEITSPFMSGLINLKKQDQLAEGLLYLAMVDSQASDLSELLVFIKKMYIKTPEQQKKFVNLLKINGLNEDGTFNDSKTDH
;
A
#
# COMPACT_ATOMS: atom_id res chain seq x y z
N MET A 1 54.03 3.60 34.08
CA MET A 1 52.65 3.04 34.07
C MET A 1 51.61 4.00 33.47
N THR A 2 51.75 5.31 33.61
CA THR A 2 50.79 6.32 33.11
C THR A 2 50.71 6.49 31.59
N GLN A 3 51.82 6.33 30.85
CA GLN A 3 51.80 6.43 29.38
C GLN A 3 51.12 5.24 28.68
N LEU A 4 51.29 4.01 29.20
CA LEU A 4 50.65 2.82 28.64
C LEU A 4 49.12 2.87 28.81
N PHE A 5 48.66 3.41 29.94
CA PHE A 5 47.24 3.57 30.23
C PHE A 5 46.57 4.60 29.32
N PHE A 6 47.28 5.69 28.98
CA PHE A 6 46.78 6.73 28.08
C PHE A 6 46.67 6.25 26.62
N ILE A 7 47.65 5.46 26.16
CA ILE A 7 47.61 4.83 24.83
C ILE A 7 46.47 3.83 24.74
N MET A 8 46.24 3.02 25.79
CA MET A 8 45.14 2.06 25.83
C MET A 8 43.77 2.76 25.86
N LEU A 9 43.62 3.86 26.59
CA LEU A 9 42.39 4.67 26.57
C LEU A 9 42.13 5.28 25.19
N CYS A 10 43.17 5.80 24.52
CA CYS A 10 43.05 6.32 23.16
C CYS A 10 42.68 5.23 22.16
N PHE A 11 43.21 4.01 22.31
CA PHE A 11 42.85 2.87 21.46
C PHE A 11 41.42 2.39 21.69
N ILE A 12 40.96 2.34 22.95
CA ILE A 12 39.56 2.04 23.28
C ILE A 12 38.63 3.13 22.76
N PHE A 13 39.02 4.40 22.84
CA PHE A 13 38.26 5.53 22.30
C PHE A 13 38.21 5.51 20.76
N LEU A 14 39.30 5.11 20.08
CA LEU A 14 39.33 4.90 18.62
C LEU A 14 38.55 3.66 18.17
N ILE A 15 38.51 2.59 18.98
CA ILE A 15 37.66 1.41 18.73
C ILE A 15 36.18 1.74 18.97
N LEU A 16 35.87 2.59 19.97
CA LEU A 16 34.52 3.09 20.20
C LEU A 16 34.08 4.07 19.11
N LEU A 17 34.97 4.95 18.62
CA LEU A 17 34.71 5.86 17.49
C LEU A 17 34.58 5.10 16.15
N SER A 18 35.34 4.02 15.92
CA SER A 18 35.17 3.17 14.73
C SER A 18 33.91 2.30 14.79
N ARG A 19 33.37 2.04 15.99
CA ARG A 19 32.04 1.44 16.19
C ARG A 19 30.90 2.46 16.12
N TYR A 20 31.16 3.75 16.33
CA TYR A 20 30.31 4.86 15.90
C TYR A 20 30.57 5.20 14.43
N SER A 21 30.53 4.18 13.57
CA SER A 21 30.34 4.41 12.14
C SER A 21 29.01 5.16 11.99
N ILE A 22 29.09 6.44 11.63
CA ILE A 22 27.98 7.19 11.03
C ILE A 22 27.37 6.21 10.02
N VAL A 23 26.09 5.88 10.22
CA VAL A 23 25.38 4.92 9.36
C VAL A 23 25.28 5.56 7.99
N GLU A 24 26.31 5.47 7.15
CA GLU A 24 26.23 5.85 5.74
C GLU A 24 25.32 4.82 5.07
N LYS A 25 24.06 5.21 4.85
CA LYS A 25 23.18 4.45 3.96
C LYS A 25 23.60 4.74 2.54
N GLN A 26 23.86 3.68 1.78
CA GLN A 26 24.12 3.79 0.35
C GLN A 26 22.79 3.93 -0.38
N VAL A 27 22.52 5.11 -0.92
CA VAL A 27 21.51 5.28 -1.97
C VAL A 27 22.23 5.23 -3.30
N ARG A 28 21.75 4.35 -4.17
CA ARG A 28 22.30 4.21 -5.51
C ARG A 28 21.24 4.69 -6.48
N ILE A 29 21.59 5.73 -7.20
CA ILE A 29 20.77 6.26 -8.29
C ILE A 29 21.36 5.67 -9.55
N ASP A 30 20.56 4.92 -10.30
CA ASP A 30 20.92 4.50 -11.64
C ASP A 30 20.29 5.53 -12.59
N LEU A 31 21.12 6.47 -13.05
CA LEU A 31 20.68 7.60 -13.88
C LEU A 31 21.28 7.48 -15.29
N TYR A 32 20.46 7.78 -16.31
CA TYR A 32 20.87 7.91 -17.70
C TYR A 32 20.51 9.33 -18.19
N LEU A 33 21.47 10.24 -18.06
CA LEU A 33 21.39 11.59 -18.64
C LEU A 33 22.08 11.64 -19.99
N THR A 34 21.49 12.36 -20.93
CA THR A 34 22.16 12.79 -22.16
C THR A 34 22.04 14.30 -22.27
N ILE A 35 23.17 14.99 -22.39
CA ILE A 35 23.22 16.41 -22.74
C ILE A 35 23.24 16.44 -24.28
N PRO A 36 22.15 16.87 -24.95
CA PRO A 36 22.13 16.95 -26.41
C PRO A 36 23.25 17.85 -26.91
N GLN A 37 23.85 17.54 -28.07
CA GLN A 37 24.74 18.50 -28.72
C GLN A 37 23.94 19.76 -29.08
N ASP A 38 24.55 20.91 -28.82
CA ASP A 38 24.09 22.20 -29.31
C ASP A 38 23.74 22.07 -30.80
N LYS A 39 22.46 22.23 -31.15
CA LYS A 39 22.17 22.79 -32.47
C LYS A 39 22.82 24.17 -32.43
N LYS A 40 23.90 24.34 -33.18
CA LYS A 40 24.68 25.59 -33.34
C LYS A 40 23.86 26.78 -33.88
N GLU A 41 22.54 26.65 -33.96
CA GLU A 41 21.66 27.70 -34.43
C GLU A 41 21.01 28.38 -33.22
N LEU A 42 21.58 29.54 -32.87
CA LEU A 42 20.97 30.60 -32.08
C LEU A 42 20.61 30.25 -30.62
N ASN A 43 21.61 29.99 -29.78
CA ASN A 43 21.45 30.16 -28.33
C ASN A 43 21.99 31.56 -27.94
N PRO A 44 21.14 32.56 -27.63
CA PRO A 44 21.56 33.95 -27.40
C PRO A 44 22.38 34.17 -26.11
N HIS A 45 22.60 33.12 -25.30
CA HIS A 45 23.38 33.19 -24.07
C HIS A 45 24.42 32.04 -24.00
N PRO A 46 25.72 32.30 -24.29
CA PRO A 46 26.76 31.27 -24.31
C PRO A 46 27.00 30.58 -22.95
N ASP A 47 26.49 31.18 -21.87
CA ASP A 47 26.64 30.69 -20.49
C ASP A 47 25.54 29.74 -20.04
N MET A 48 24.59 29.39 -20.90
CA MET A 48 23.51 28.45 -20.60
C MET A 48 23.72 27.09 -21.28
N ARG A 49 23.03 26.06 -20.79
CA ARG A 49 22.96 24.72 -21.38
C ARG A 49 21.59 24.09 -21.15
N ASP A 50 21.28 23.12 -22.00
CA ASP A 50 20.12 22.27 -21.90
C ASP A 50 20.53 20.86 -21.47
N ILE A 51 19.66 20.16 -20.76
CA ILE A 51 19.86 18.79 -20.27
C ILE A 51 18.62 17.96 -20.58
N LEU A 52 18.80 16.79 -21.20
CA LEU A 52 17.74 15.81 -21.39
C LEU A 52 17.92 14.65 -20.40
N ILE A 53 16.96 14.50 -19.50
CA ILE A 53 16.81 13.30 -18.68
C ILE A 53 16.12 12.26 -19.54
N GLN A 54 16.90 11.40 -20.21
CA GLN A 54 16.34 10.32 -21.02
C GLN A 54 15.62 9.30 -20.13
N LYS A 55 16.27 8.85 -19.06
CA LYS A 55 15.72 7.92 -18.09
C LYS A 55 16.40 8.06 -16.73
N LEU A 56 15.64 8.20 -15.66
CA LEU A 56 16.12 8.29 -14.29
C LEU A 56 15.36 7.33 -13.37
N MET A 57 16.10 6.58 -12.56
CA MET A 57 15.57 5.73 -11.51
C MET A 57 16.36 5.92 -10.21
N ILE A 58 15.65 6.01 -9.09
CA ILE A 58 16.25 6.21 -7.77
C ILE A 58 15.99 4.96 -6.94
N LYS A 59 17.05 4.31 -6.44
CA LYS A 59 16.97 3.10 -5.62
C LYS A 59 17.52 3.34 -4.20
N GLU A 60 16.69 3.10 -3.20
CA GLU A 60 17.10 3.16 -1.79
C GLU A 60 17.45 1.75 -1.27
N TYR A 61 18.73 1.49 -1.04
CA TYR A 61 19.21 0.19 -0.56
C TYR A 61 19.25 0.10 0.96
N GLN A 62 19.04 -1.11 1.49
CA GLN A 62 19.48 -1.44 2.84
C GLN A 62 20.92 -1.93 2.77
N ARG A 63 21.79 -1.44 3.67
CA ARG A 63 23.19 -1.89 3.76
C ARG A 63 23.25 -3.43 3.79
N ASP A 64 24.12 -4.01 2.97
CA ASP A 64 24.38 -5.45 2.85
C ASP A 64 23.24 -6.32 2.29
N LYS A 65 22.20 -5.71 1.70
CA LYS A 65 21.13 -6.44 0.99
C LYS A 65 21.04 -6.06 -0.48
N LYS A 66 20.67 -7.04 -1.33
CA LYS A 66 20.36 -6.80 -2.75
C LYS A 66 19.00 -6.11 -2.95
N ASP A 67 18.19 -6.04 -1.91
CA ASP A 67 16.85 -5.44 -1.94
C ASP A 67 16.92 -3.91 -1.92
N PHE A 68 16.14 -3.29 -2.82
CA PHE A 68 16.01 -1.84 -2.94
C PHE A 68 14.55 -1.42 -2.98
N LEU A 69 14.29 -0.16 -2.65
CA LEU A 69 13.00 0.49 -2.81
C LEU A 69 13.07 1.52 -3.92
N LEU A 70 11.94 1.72 -4.62
CA LEU A 70 11.80 2.67 -5.70
C LEU A 70 10.89 3.82 -5.29
N PHE A 71 11.13 5.00 -5.86
CA PHE A 71 10.25 6.15 -5.73
C PHE A 71 9.17 6.05 -6.81
N LYS A 72 8.14 5.23 -6.57
CA LYS A 72 7.01 5.01 -7.49
C LYS A 72 5.93 6.06 -7.26
N LYS A 73 5.32 6.61 -8.32
CA LYS A 73 4.19 7.56 -8.22
C LYS A 73 4.49 8.77 -7.30
N CYS A 74 5.73 9.24 -7.29
CA CYS A 74 6.16 10.40 -6.51
C CYS A 74 6.20 11.64 -7.37
N ASP A 75 5.59 12.75 -6.92
CA ASP A 75 5.81 14.06 -7.53
C ASP A 75 7.27 14.49 -7.37
N VAL A 76 7.80 15.13 -8.40
CA VAL A 76 9.20 15.58 -8.48
C VAL A 76 9.26 17.00 -8.99
N GLU A 77 9.86 17.88 -8.20
CA GLU A 77 10.34 19.17 -8.69
C GLU A 77 11.83 19.09 -8.98
N ILE A 78 12.22 19.54 -10.17
CA ILE A 78 13.59 19.56 -10.64
C ILE A 78 14.04 21.01 -10.71
N GLY A 79 15.22 21.30 -10.16
CA GLY A 79 15.78 22.63 -10.19
C GLY A 79 17.27 22.66 -9.95
N TYR A 80 17.81 23.86 -9.81
CA TYR A 80 19.20 24.07 -9.39
C TYR A 80 19.27 25.16 -8.31
N ASN A 81 20.42 25.29 -7.65
CA ASN A 81 20.63 26.38 -6.69
C ASN A 81 21.34 27.55 -7.38
N ASN A 82 20.77 28.74 -7.28
CA ASN A 82 21.40 29.99 -7.67
C ASN A 82 21.40 30.94 -6.46
N ASN A 83 22.58 31.25 -5.93
CA ASN A 83 22.77 32.16 -4.78
C ASN A 83 21.91 31.81 -3.54
N GLY A 84 21.77 30.52 -3.23
CA GLY A 84 20.98 30.05 -2.07
C GLY A 84 19.51 29.77 -2.38
N HIS A 85 19.00 30.20 -3.55
CA HIS A 85 17.62 30.02 -3.94
C HIS A 85 17.44 28.83 -4.91
N PHE A 86 16.40 28.03 -4.69
CA PHE A 86 16.00 26.97 -5.61
C PHE A 86 15.35 27.58 -6.85
N GLN A 87 16.01 27.43 -7.99
CA GLN A 87 15.50 27.81 -9.31
C GLN A 87 14.80 26.60 -9.91
N HIS A 88 13.48 26.70 -10.03
CA HIS A 88 12.65 25.65 -10.59
C HIS A 88 12.88 25.52 -12.11
N LEU A 89 12.95 24.28 -12.60
CA LEU A 89 13.11 23.96 -14.02
C LEU A 89 11.93 23.15 -14.57
N ALA A 90 11.44 22.16 -13.81
CA ALA A 90 10.32 21.32 -14.23
C ALA A 90 9.63 20.65 -13.03
N SER A 91 8.33 20.40 -13.17
CA SER A 91 7.55 19.50 -12.32
C SER A 91 7.17 18.25 -13.12
N THR A 92 7.36 17.08 -12.54
CA THR A 92 7.04 15.78 -13.17
C THR A 92 6.68 14.75 -12.09
N CYS A 93 6.44 13.49 -12.45
CA CYS A 93 6.11 12.43 -11.51
C CYS A 93 6.76 11.12 -11.95
N PHE A 94 7.33 10.37 -11.00
CA PHE A 94 7.79 9.01 -11.27
C PHE A 94 6.60 8.12 -11.65
N ASN A 95 6.75 7.27 -12.66
CA ASN A 95 5.72 6.31 -13.03
C ASN A 95 5.60 5.16 -12.00
N GLN A 96 4.70 4.21 -12.25
CA GLN A 96 4.46 3.04 -11.38
C GLN A 96 5.69 2.15 -11.20
N ASP A 97 6.60 2.16 -12.17
CA ASP A 97 7.84 1.38 -12.18
C ASP A 97 9.03 2.17 -11.59
N GLY A 98 8.81 3.41 -11.13
CA GLY A 98 9.82 4.25 -10.51
C GLY A 98 10.78 4.91 -11.48
N TYR A 99 10.34 5.18 -12.72
CA TYR A 99 11.11 5.89 -13.74
C TYR A 99 10.58 7.32 -13.99
N LEU A 100 11.50 8.24 -14.24
CA LEU A 100 11.28 9.49 -14.98
C LEU A 100 11.89 9.34 -16.36
N GLU A 101 11.17 9.71 -17.42
CA GLU A 101 11.62 9.54 -18.80
C GLU A 101 11.34 10.79 -19.63
N GLY A 102 12.26 11.13 -20.53
CA GLY A 102 12.07 12.18 -21.54
C GLY A 102 11.93 13.63 -21.02
N ILE A 103 12.54 13.99 -19.89
CA ILE A 103 12.41 15.35 -19.32
C ILE A 103 13.48 16.27 -19.90
N GLN A 104 13.06 17.28 -20.66
CA GLN A 104 13.94 18.34 -21.16
C GLN A 104 14.00 19.50 -20.17
N LEU A 105 15.21 19.92 -19.82
CA LEU A 105 15.49 21.05 -18.95
C LEU A 105 16.31 22.06 -19.74
N SER A 106 15.91 23.33 -19.74
CA SER A 106 16.58 24.38 -20.50
C SER A 106 17.05 25.52 -19.61
N GLN A 107 17.90 26.40 -20.16
CA GLN A 107 18.36 27.63 -19.49
C GLN A 107 19.12 27.39 -18.17
N ILE A 108 19.88 26.30 -18.09
CA ILE A 108 20.69 26.00 -16.91
C ILE A 108 22.05 26.69 -17.06
N PRO A 109 22.51 27.54 -16.13
CA PRO A 109 23.84 28.12 -16.19
C PRO A 109 24.94 27.04 -16.25
N ARG A 110 25.93 27.22 -17.11
CA ARG A 110 27.06 26.28 -17.26
C ARG A 110 27.86 26.10 -15.97
N ARG A 111 27.88 27.12 -15.10
CA ARG A 111 28.48 27.08 -13.76
C ARG A 111 27.72 26.22 -12.74
N THR A 112 26.50 25.77 -13.06
CA THR A 112 25.71 24.94 -12.16
C THR A 112 26.28 23.53 -12.13
N ASP A 113 26.80 23.08 -10.99
CA ASP A 113 27.40 21.74 -10.88
C ASP A 113 26.39 20.62 -10.54
N TYR A 114 25.20 20.99 -10.09
CA TYR A 114 24.20 20.04 -9.60
C TYR A 114 22.77 20.42 -9.96
N LEU A 115 21.98 19.41 -10.31
CA LEU A 115 20.53 19.46 -10.21
C LEU A 115 20.10 19.03 -8.80
N TYR A 116 18.98 19.57 -8.35
CA TYR A 116 18.27 19.15 -7.17
C TYR A 116 16.91 18.60 -7.56
N LEU A 117 16.58 17.43 -7.04
CA LEU A 117 15.23 16.87 -7.10
C LEU A 117 14.60 16.99 -5.73
N LEU A 118 13.40 17.56 -5.66
CA LEU A 118 12.52 17.48 -4.51
C LEU A 118 11.48 16.40 -4.83
N VAL A 119 11.65 15.21 -4.24
CA VAL A 119 10.81 14.04 -4.50
C VAL A 119 9.83 13.87 -3.35
N THR A 120 8.57 14.16 -3.60
CA THR A 120 7.48 14.04 -2.62
C THR A 120 6.86 12.65 -2.71
N LEU A 121 6.70 11.96 -1.58
CA LEU A 121 6.16 10.60 -1.55
C LEU A 121 4.66 10.59 -1.82
N GLY A 122 4.29 10.09 -3.00
CA GLY A 122 2.92 10.11 -3.52
C GLY A 122 2.67 11.27 -4.48
N ASN A 123 1.43 11.37 -4.95
CA ASN A 123 0.99 12.38 -5.90
C ASN A 123 -0.51 12.67 -5.75
N LYS A 124 -1.05 13.60 -6.53
CA LYS A 124 -2.48 13.96 -6.49
C LYS A 124 -3.45 12.85 -6.89
N GLU A 125 -3.01 11.86 -7.65
CA GLU A 125 -3.87 10.77 -8.15
C GLU A 125 -3.99 9.62 -7.15
N LEU A 126 -2.94 9.39 -6.37
CA LEU A 126 -2.87 8.34 -5.35
C LEU A 126 -3.17 8.90 -3.95
N GLY A 127 -2.74 10.12 -3.67
CA GLY A 127 -2.56 10.66 -2.32
C GLY A 127 -1.10 10.58 -1.87
N TYR A 128 -0.79 11.27 -0.77
CA TYR A 128 0.57 11.44 -0.25
C TYR A 128 0.80 10.62 1.03
N ILE A 129 2.05 10.22 1.26
CA ILE A 129 2.51 9.80 2.58
C ILE A 129 2.88 11.07 3.36
N THR A 130 2.22 11.30 4.49
CA THR A 130 2.35 12.52 5.29
C THR A 130 2.74 12.20 6.73
N ASN A 131 3.36 13.15 7.43
CA ASN A 131 3.61 13.04 8.87
C ASN A 131 2.35 13.40 9.70
N SER A 132 2.44 13.35 11.03
CA SER A 132 1.30 13.64 11.93
C SER A 132 0.74 15.06 11.83
N LYS A 133 1.49 15.98 11.21
CA LYS A 133 1.06 17.37 10.90
C LYS A 133 0.51 17.50 9.47
N ASN A 134 0.26 16.39 8.78
CA ASN A 134 -0.18 16.31 7.39
C ASN A 134 0.79 16.92 6.37
N TYR A 135 2.08 17.07 6.70
CA TYR A 135 3.09 17.48 5.72
C TYR A 135 3.61 16.26 4.94
N PRO A 136 3.60 16.27 3.60
CA PRO A 136 4.16 15.20 2.79
C PRO A 136 5.65 14.94 3.05
N TYR A 137 6.04 13.67 3.09
CA TYR A 137 7.45 13.29 3.12
C TYR A 137 8.11 13.69 1.79
N THR A 138 9.12 14.55 1.86
CA THR A 138 9.86 15.03 0.68
C THR A 138 11.34 14.73 0.83
N TYR A 139 11.98 14.24 -0.23
CA TYR A 139 13.40 13.94 -0.31
C TYR A 139 14.10 14.99 -1.16
N LYS A 140 15.21 15.55 -0.68
CA LYS A 140 16.08 16.40 -1.48
C LYS A 140 17.28 15.62 -1.99
N ILE A 141 17.36 15.44 -3.30
CA ILE A 141 18.37 14.61 -3.96
C ILE A 141 19.23 15.49 -4.85
N ARG A 142 20.55 15.39 -4.70
CA ARG A 142 21.50 16.23 -5.43
C ARG A 142 22.21 15.42 -6.52
N ILE A 143 22.01 15.77 -7.78
CA ILE A 143 22.54 15.05 -8.95
C ILE A 143 23.67 15.88 -9.59
N PRO A 144 24.93 15.40 -9.60
CA PRO A 144 26.03 16.09 -10.28
C PRO A 144 25.84 16.11 -11.81
N ILE A 145 26.14 17.26 -12.43
CA ILE A 145 26.03 17.51 -13.88
C ILE A 145 27.38 17.86 -14.52
N LYS A 146 28.36 16.95 -14.33
CA LYS A 146 29.78 17.13 -14.70
C LYS A 146 30.16 16.68 -16.13
N SER A 147 29.33 15.92 -16.85
CA SER A 147 29.69 15.38 -18.18
C SER A 147 28.48 15.22 -19.13
N LYS A 148 28.76 15.04 -20.44
CA LYS A 148 27.75 14.94 -21.53
C LYS A 148 26.79 13.75 -21.40
N THR A 149 27.27 12.63 -20.87
CA THR A 149 26.45 11.48 -20.51
C THR A 149 26.84 11.05 -19.11
N ILE A 150 25.87 11.01 -18.20
CA ILE A 150 26.15 10.69 -16.80
C ILE A 150 25.44 9.39 -16.46
N LYS A 151 26.22 8.30 -16.36
CA LYS A 151 25.82 7.08 -15.66
C LYS A 151 26.21 7.22 -14.21
N ILE A 152 25.31 7.75 -13.39
CA ILE A 152 25.55 7.80 -11.95
C ILE A 152 25.28 6.41 -11.39
N LYS A 153 26.17 5.93 -10.52
CA LYS A 153 25.99 4.67 -9.76
C LYS A 153 25.74 4.91 -8.27
N GLN A 154 25.95 6.13 -7.76
CA GLN A 154 25.80 6.44 -6.34
C GLN A 154 25.55 7.94 -6.14
N VAL A 155 24.54 8.29 -5.34
CA VAL A 155 24.26 9.68 -4.93
C VAL A 155 23.92 9.68 -3.44
N PHE A 156 24.49 10.63 -2.72
CA PHE A 156 24.19 10.83 -1.31
C PHE A 156 22.83 11.55 -1.16
N LEU A 157 21.90 10.93 -0.42
CA LEU A 157 20.70 11.62 0.04
C LEU A 157 21.11 12.65 1.10
N THR A 158 20.84 13.92 0.84
CA THR A 158 20.92 14.96 1.88
C THR A 158 19.54 15.14 2.47
N SER A 159 19.37 14.70 3.71
CA SER A 159 18.11 14.73 4.47
C SER A 159 17.46 16.12 4.53
N PHE A 160 16.15 16.12 4.83
CA PHE A 160 15.49 17.28 5.44
C PHE A 160 16.23 17.67 6.73
N SER A 161 16.50 18.96 6.88
CA SER A 161 17.19 19.61 7.99
C SER A 161 18.64 19.18 8.21
N LEU A 162 19.47 20.17 8.56
CA LEU A 162 20.94 20.16 8.62
C LEU A 162 21.58 19.15 9.59
N HIS A 163 20.86 18.21 10.18
CA HIS A 163 21.40 17.23 11.14
C HIS A 163 20.97 15.81 10.75
N TYR A 164 21.94 15.00 10.30
CA TYR A 164 21.73 13.59 10.03
C TYR A 164 21.41 12.84 11.33
N ASN A 165 20.14 12.57 11.59
CA ASN A 165 19.69 11.72 12.71
C ASN A 165 19.26 10.36 12.17
N LYS A 166 19.85 9.27 12.69
CA LYS A 166 19.53 7.87 12.36
C LYS A 166 18.03 7.58 12.43
N GLN A 167 17.30 8.19 13.36
CA GLN A 167 15.86 8.01 13.51
C GLN A 167 15.06 8.60 12.34
N VAL A 168 15.44 9.78 11.86
CA VAL A 168 14.82 10.44 10.70
C VAL A 168 15.02 9.58 9.45
N ALA A 169 16.22 9.05 9.24
CA ALA A 169 16.51 8.17 8.11
C ALA A 169 15.77 6.82 8.18
N LEU A 170 15.44 6.31 9.37
CA LEU A 170 14.63 5.09 9.52
C LEU A 170 13.16 5.37 9.25
N ALA A 171 12.63 6.49 9.73
CA ALA A 171 11.25 6.92 9.46
C ALA A 171 11.01 7.15 7.97
N GLN A 172 11.95 7.81 7.29
CA GLN A 172 11.94 8.04 5.85
C GLN A 172 11.85 6.74 5.05
N ARG A 173 12.73 5.78 5.32
CA ARG A 173 12.70 4.46 4.67
C ARG A 173 11.37 3.74 4.90
N ALA A 174 10.82 3.81 6.12
CA ALA A 174 9.53 3.20 6.42
C ALA A 174 8.39 3.89 5.66
N ALA A 175 8.42 5.21 5.51
CA ALA A 175 7.48 5.96 4.66
C ALA A 175 7.60 5.56 3.18
N LEU A 176 8.82 5.37 2.66
CA LEU A 176 9.02 4.89 1.28
C LEU A 176 8.51 3.45 1.10
N ARG A 177 8.70 2.57 2.09
CA ARG A 177 8.10 1.22 2.10
C ARG A 177 6.58 1.29 2.09
N ALA A 178 6.00 2.15 2.93
CA ALA A 178 4.56 2.36 2.97
C ALA A 178 4.04 2.81 1.60
N LEU A 179 4.69 3.76 0.93
CA LEU A 179 4.33 4.17 -0.43
C LEU A 179 4.39 3.00 -1.43
N ASN A 180 5.44 2.18 -1.40
CA ASN A 180 5.58 1.06 -2.32
C ASN A 180 4.43 0.05 -2.12
N TYR A 181 4.11 -0.30 -0.88
CA TYR A 181 2.96 -1.17 -0.61
C TYR A 181 1.65 -0.51 -1.01
N TYR A 182 1.50 0.79 -0.78
CA TYR A 182 0.29 1.52 -1.16
C TYR A 182 0.05 1.47 -2.67
N VAL A 183 1.08 1.77 -3.48
CA VAL A 183 1.03 1.65 -4.94
C VAL A 183 0.71 0.21 -5.35
N GLU A 184 1.37 -0.78 -4.76
CA GLU A 184 1.15 -2.19 -5.11
C GLU A 184 -0.26 -2.67 -4.79
N VAL A 185 -0.89 -2.19 -3.70
CA VAL A 185 -2.26 -2.54 -3.33
C VAL A 185 -3.27 -1.91 -4.28
N VAL A 186 -3.09 -0.63 -4.62
CA VAL A 186 -3.98 0.09 -5.55
C VAL A 186 -3.94 -0.56 -6.93
N GLU A 187 -2.74 -0.87 -7.42
CA GLU A 187 -2.58 -1.50 -8.74
C GLU A 187 -3.08 -2.95 -8.73
N ASP A 188 -2.88 -3.72 -7.66
CA ASP A 188 -3.45 -5.06 -7.55
C ASP A 188 -4.97 -5.03 -7.69
N GLN A 189 -5.65 -4.14 -6.95
CA GLN A 189 -7.10 -4.02 -7.02
C GLN A 189 -7.60 -3.55 -8.40
N LYS A 190 -6.95 -2.55 -9.02
CA LYS A 190 -7.30 -2.14 -10.39
C LYS A 190 -7.19 -3.29 -11.38
N ASN A 191 -6.07 -4.02 -11.35
CA ASN A 191 -5.85 -5.14 -12.26
C ASN A 191 -6.90 -6.26 -12.10
N CYS A 192 -7.32 -6.53 -10.86
CA CYS A 192 -8.34 -7.52 -10.57
C CYS A 192 -9.72 -7.08 -11.06
N ILE A 193 -10.10 -5.82 -10.84
CA ILE A 193 -11.33 -5.21 -11.36
C ILE A 193 -11.34 -5.23 -12.89
N GLU A 194 -10.28 -4.77 -13.53
CA GLU A 194 -10.16 -4.76 -15.00
C GLU A 194 -10.31 -6.18 -15.59
N MET A 195 -9.75 -7.19 -14.91
CA MET A 195 -9.89 -8.59 -15.31
C MET A 195 -11.34 -9.06 -15.24
N ALA A 196 -12.05 -8.75 -14.16
CA ALA A 196 -13.46 -9.10 -14.00
C ALA A 196 -14.36 -8.32 -14.97
N GLN A 197 -14.11 -7.02 -15.18
CA GLN A 197 -14.84 -6.20 -16.14
C GLN A 197 -14.70 -6.72 -17.57
N LYS A 198 -13.47 -7.09 -17.97
CA LYS A 198 -13.23 -7.72 -19.27
C LYS A 198 -14.00 -9.03 -19.44
N LEU A 199 -14.05 -9.86 -18.39
CA LEU A 199 -14.82 -11.11 -18.43
C LEU A 199 -16.33 -10.86 -18.57
N LEU A 200 -16.85 -9.87 -17.84
CA LEU A 200 -18.27 -9.54 -17.81
C LEU A 200 -18.71 -8.62 -18.97
N ASN A 201 -17.78 -8.21 -19.85
CA ASN A 201 -17.98 -7.16 -20.84
C ASN A 201 -18.50 -5.84 -20.23
N ASP A 202 -18.13 -5.56 -18.99
CA ASP A 202 -18.46 -4.33 -18.28
C ASP A 202 -17.51 -3.20 -18.69
N GLN A 203 -18.06 -2.09 -19.17
CA GLN A 203 -17.31 -0.91 -19.63
C GLN A 203 -17.35 0.25 -18.62
N ARG A 204 -17.96 0.05 -17.44
CA ARG A 204 -18.04 1.10 -16.42
C ARG A 204 -16.64 1.47 -15.94
N GLU A 205 -16.38 2.77 -15.83
CA GLU A 205 -15.12 3.22 -15.28
C GLU A 205 -15.18 3.22 -13.75
N ILE A 206 -14.36 2.39 -13.10
CA ILE A 206 -14.21 2.38 -11.64
C ILE A 206 -12.94 3.15 -11.27
N ARG A 207 -13.12 4.29 -10.60
CA ARG A 207 -12.03 5.15 -10.14
C ARG A 207 -11.96 5.18 -8.62
N PHE A 208 -10.75 5.10 -8.10
CA PHE A 208 -10.46 5.37 -6.69
C PHE A 208 -10.05 6.82 -6.52
N SER A 209 -10.75 7.53 -5.65
CA SER A 209 -10.33 8.85 -5.19
C SER A 209 -9.05 8.72 -4.36
N PRO A 210 -8.13 9.70 -4.47
CA PRO A 210 -6.89 9.70 -3.71
C PRO A 210 -7.15 9.77 -2.20
N ILE A 211 -6.30 9.13 -1.41
CA ILE A 211 -6.32 9.22 0.05
C ILE A 211 -4.89 9.30 0.61
N ASN A 212 -4.69 10.20 1.56
CA ASN A 212 -3.39 10.34 2.21
C ASN A 212 -3.20 9.25 3.27
N ILE A 213 -1.97 8.76 3.39
CA ILE A 213 -1.54 7.91 4.51
C ILE A 213 -0.72 8.77 5.47
N VAL A 214 -1.24 8.97 6.67
CA VAL A 214 -0.53 9.57 7.79
C VAL A 214 0.32 8.50 8.45
N PHE A 215 1.63 8.74 8.49
CA PHE A 215 2.63 7.84 9.04
C PHE A 215 3.72 8.66 9.71
N GLU A 216 4.00 8.42 11.00
CA GLU A 216 5.16 9.03 11.65
C GLU A 216 5.74 8.08 12.70
N LYS A 217 7.04 7.81 12.64
CA LYS A 217 7.71 6.97 13.64
C LYS A 217 7.66 7.66 15.00
N GLY A 218 7.30 6.92 16.05
CA GLY A 218 7.13 7.43 17.40
C GLY A 218 5.75 8.05 17.66
N PHE A 219 4.91 8.21 16.63
CA PHE A 219 3.59 8.78 16.77
C PHE A 219 2.56 7.73 17.23
N GLU A 220 1.86 8.05 18.32
CA GLU A 220 0.74 7.25 18.87
C GLU A 220 1.08 5.78 19.05
N LYS A 221 2.20 5.53 19.72
CA LYS A 221 2.66 4.19 20.05
C LYS A 221 1.56 3.37 20.72
N ASN A 222 1.43 2.11 20.27
CA ASN A 222 0.51 1.11 20.83
C ASN A 222 -0.98 1.43 20.67
N GLN A 223 -1.34 2.31 19.73
CA GLN A 223 -2.73 2.48 19.30
C GLN A 223 -3.02 1.71 18.01
N GLY A 224 -4.28 1.34 17.77
CA GLY A 224 -4.72 0.66 16.54
C GLY A 224 -4.62 1.57 15.32
N ASN A 225 -4.44 1.01 14.12
CA ASN A 225 -4.50 1.77 12.87
C ASN A 225 -5.95 2.16 12.54
N GLY A 226 -6.15 3.03 11.55
CA GLY A 226 -7.52 3.33 11.15
C GLY A 226 -7.68 4.21 9.92
N PHE A 227 -8.75 3.94 9.18
CA PHE A 227 -9.36 4.82 8.22
C PHE A 227 -10.29 5.83 8.92
N TYR A 228 -10.03 7.12 8.70
CA TYR A 228 -10.82 8.22 9.26
C TYR A 228 -11.60 8.92 8.16
N ARG A 229 -12.90 8.62 8.06
CA ARG A 229 -13.81 9.20 7.06
C ARG A 229 -13.92 10.74 7.07
N LYS A 230 -13.61 11.40 8.19
CA LYS A 230 -13.64 12.87 8.33
C LYS A 230 -12.23 13.47 8.46
N GLY A 231 -11.20 12.65 8.23
CA GLY A 231 -9.82 13.00 8.52
C GLY A 231 -9.47 12.82 9.99
N TYR A 232 -8.21 12.47 10.21
CA TYR A 232 -7.62 12.38 11.54
C TYR A 232 -7.04 13.73 12.00
N LYS A 233 -7.43 14.17 13.19
CA LYS A 233 -6.98 15.42 13.83
C LYS A 233 -7.11 16.64 12.90
N GLN A 234 -5.97 17.23 12.51
CA GLN A 234 -5.89 18.44 11.70
C GLN A 234 -6.23 18.21 10.23
N ALA A 235 -6.42 16.96 9.80
CA ALA A 235 -6.88 16.66 8.45
C ALA A 235 -8.38 16.97 8.33
N GLN A 236 -8.77 17.73 7.30
CA GLN A 236 -10.16 18.02 6.98
C GLN A 236 -10.77 17.04 5.96
N ASN A 237 -9.94 16.14 5.42
CA ASN A 237 -10.29 15.17 4.38
C ASN A 237 -10.05 13.75 4.88
N PRO A 238 -10.75 12.73 4.33
CA PRO A 238 -10.50 11.33 4.66
C PRO A 238 -9.01 10.97 4.59
N ASN A 239 -8.53 10.20 5.56
CA ASN A 239 -7.16 9.70 5.56
C ASN A 239 -7.05 8.32 6.21
N ILE A 240 -5.95 7.64 5.91
CA ILE A 240 -5.51 6.41 6.56
C ILE A 240 -4.42 6.78 7.56
N VAL A 241 -4.48 6.27 8.78
CA VAL A 241 -3.44 6.48 9.79
C VAL A 241 -2.77 5.15 10.09
N ILE A 242 -1.46 5.10 9.84
CA ILE A 242 -0.59 3.98 10.20
C ILE A 242 0.28 4.41 11.39
N ARG A 243 -0.03 3.87 12.55
CA ARG A 243 0.57 4.23 13.84
C ARG A 243 1.82 3.43 14.16
N ASP A 244 2.64 3.97 15.06
CA ASP A 244 3.88 3.31 15.45
C ASP A 244 3.61 2.07 16.33
N LYS A 245 4.25 0.97 15.94
CA LYS A 245 4.40 -0.23 16.74
C LYS A 245 5.90 -0.55 16.75
N ASP A 246 6.41 -1.07 17.86
CA ASP A 246 7.85 -1.17 18.17
C ASP A 246 8.76 -1.65 17.02
N ASN A 247 8.22 -2.40 16.03
CA ASN A 247 8.87 -2.65 14.74
C ASN A 247 7.91 -2.59 13.53
N PHE A 248 8.20 -1.73 12.54
CA PHE A 248 7.54 -1.71 11.23
C PHE A 248 8.03 -2.85 10.31
N THR A 249 7.64 -4.09 10.61
CA THR A 249 7.91 -5.24 9.74
C THR A 249 7.21 -5.09 8.38
N ASN A 250 7.65 -5.86 7.37
CA ASN A 250 6.98 -5.88 6.06
C ASN A 250 5.51 -6.29 6.22
N THR A 251 5.26 -7.37 6.96
CA THR A 251 3.91 -7.88 7.23
C THR A 251 3.04 -6.85 7.94
N TYR A 252 3.57 -6.12 8.92
CA TYR A 252 2.81 -5.10 9.63
C TYR A 252 2.42 -3.94 8.71
N LEU A 253 3.38 -3.31 8.03
CA LEU A 253 3.07 -2.17 7.15
C LEU A 253 2.15 -2.59 5.99
N LYS A 254 2.50 -3.68 5.30
CA LYS A 254 1.73 -4.20 4.17
C LYS A 254 0.31 -4.56 4.59
N GLY A 255 0.16 -5.30 5.69
CA GLY A 255 -1.16 -5.74 6.18
C GLY A 255 -2.06 -4.57 6.57
N ASN A 256 -1.56 -3.60 7.35
CA ASN A 256 -2.39 -2.47 7.76
C ASN A 256 -2.73 -1.53 6.61
N ILE A 257 -1.82 -1.31 5.66
CA ILE A 257 -2.14 -0.50 4.47
C ILE A 257 -3.27 -1.14 3.67
N VAL A 258 -3.23 -2.47 3.48
CA VAL A 258 -4.31 -3.20 2.79
C VAL A 258 -5.62 -3.12 3.56
N HIS A 259 -5.58 -3.35 4.88
CA HIS A 259 -6.76 -3.30 5.74
C HIS A 259 -7.46 -1.95 5.65
N GLU A 260 -6.73 -0.86 5.85
CA GLU A 260 -7.32 0.48 5.82
C GLU A 260 -7.68 0.95 4.41
N TRP A 261 -6.97 0.47 3.38
CA TRP A 261 -7.34 0.69 1.98
C TRP A 261 -8.65 -0.04 1.62
N ALA A 262 -8.87 -1.24 2.15
CA ALA A 262 -10.13 -1.97 1.96
C ALA A 262 -11.32 -1.19 2.55
N HIS A 263 -11.14 -0.55 3.71
CA HIS A 263 -12.15 0.36 4.28
C HIS A 263 -12.41 1.56 3.37
N TRP A 264 -11.36 2.21 2.85
CA TRP A 264 -11.52 3.34 1.94
C TRP A 264 -12.23 2.96 0.62
N THR A 265 -11.91 1.80 0.05
CA THR A 265 -12.52 1.36 -1.21
C THR A 265 -13.95 0.86 -1.02
N MET A 266 -14.27 0.26 0.14
CA MET A 266 -15.65 -0.03 0.53
C MET A 266 -16.46 1.26 0.72
N TYR A 267 -15.91 2.24 1.45
CA TYR A 267 -16.54 3.55 1.65
C TYR A 267 -16.96 4.21 0.33
N GLN A 268 -16.11 4.12 -0.69
CA GLN A 268 -16.40 4.63 -2.03
C GLN A 268 -17.40 3.77 -2.81
N ALA A 269 -17.33 2.44 -2.67
CA ALA A 269 -18.17 1.51 -3.40
C ALA A 269 -19.64 1.55 -2.94
N ILE A 270 -19.88 1.49 -1.62
CA ILE A 270 -21.25 1.37 -1.07
C ILE A 270 -21.79 2.72 -0.59
N GLY A 271 -20.93 3.74 -0.50
CA GLY A 271 -21.28 5.08 -0.05
C GLY A 271 -21.27 5.25 1.48
N HIS A 272 -20.98 6.48 1.90
CA HIS A 272 -20.75 6.84 3.31
C HIS A 272 -21.91 6.53 4.27
N HIS A 273 -23.14 6.50 3.78
CA HIS A 273 -24.36 6.31 4.57
C HIS A 273 -24.67 4.82 4.79
N LYS A 274 -24.06 3.92 4.00
CA LYS A 274 -24.24 2.48 4.12
C LYS A 274 -23.10 1.78 4.85
N MET A 275 -21.92 2.39 4.87
CA MET A 275 -20.79 1.84 5.62
C MET A 275 -20.99 2.05 7.12
N ALA A 276 -21.06 0.94 7.86
CA ALA A 276 -21.28 0.95 9.30
C ALA A 276 -20.23 1.78 10.07
N THR A 277 -20.70 2.43 11.13
CA THR A 277 -19.86 3.23 12.03
C THR A 277 -19.84 2.62 13.40
N GLY A 278 -18.65 2.42 13.98
CA GLY A 278 -18.53 1.84 15.30
C GLY A 278 -17.18 1.18 15.50
N SER A 279 -16.83 0.98 16.76
CA SER A 279 -15.77 0.09 17.20
C SER A 279 -16.31 -1.32 17.43
N TYR A 280 -15.44 -2.30 17.37
CA TYR A 280 -15.68 -3.66 17.84
C TYR A 280 -14.65 -3.98 18.92
N GLU A 281 -14.95 -4.91 19.81
CA GLU A 281 -14.06 -5.27 20.92
C GLU A 281 -12.88 -6.13 20.47
N SER A 282 -13.18 -7.21 19.75
CA SER A 282 -12.19 -8.11 19.17
C SER A 282 -12.67 -8.71 17.86
N HIS A 283 -11.77 -9.34 17.10
CA HIS A 283 -12.13 -10.00 15.84
C HIS A 283 -13.03 -11.24 16.02
N ASP A 284 -13.10 -11.75 17.24
CA ASP A 284 -13.87 -12.93 17.64
C ASP A 284 -15.13 -12.54 18.45
N SER A 285 -15.26 -11.29 18.87
CA SER A 285 -16.43 -10.82 19.62
C SER A 285 -17.66 -10.69 18.72
N TYR A 286 -18.83 -10.93 19.29
CA TYR A 286 -20.11 -10.67 18.64
C TYR A 286 -20.28 -9.16 18.37
N ASN A 287 -20.73 -8.81 17.18
CA ASN A 287 -21.19 -7.47 16.85
C ASN A 287 -22.71 -7.50 16.62
N SER A 288 -23.43 -6.72 17.43
CA SER A 288 -24.86 -6.48 17.23
C SER A 288 -25.17 -5.68 15.96
N ASP A 289 -24.22 -4.87 15.48
CA ASP A 289 -24.27 -4.25 14.16
C ASP A 289 -23.56 -5.15 13.14
N PHE A 290 -24.34 -5.84 12.31
CA PHE A 290 -23.85 -6.76 11.28
C PHE A 290 -23.02 -6.05 10.20
N GLY A 291 -23.27 -4.76 9.98
CA GLY A 291 -22.47 -3.94 9.07
C GLY A 291 -21.05 -3.73 9.60
N VAL A 292 -20.83 -3.72 10.92
CA VAL A 292 -19.47 -3.69 11.52
C VAL A 292 -18.73 -4.98 11.23
N SER A 293 -19.38 -6.14 11.42
CA SER A 293 -18.82 -7.44 11.06
C SER A 293 -18.46 -7.49 9.57
N TYR A 294 -19.35 -7.01 8.71
CA TYR A 294 -19.11 -6.99 7.26
C TYR A 294 -17.91 -6.12 6.88
N LYS A 295 -17.90 -4.87 7.35
CA LYS A 295 -16.83 -3.89 7.13
C LYS A 295 -15.46 -4.43 7.53
N GLU A 296 -15.32 -4.89 8.77
CA GLU A 296 -14.02 -5.35 9.29
C GLU A 296 -13.64 -6.73 8.77
N GLY A 297 -14.61 -7.61 8.52
CA GLY A 297 -14.39 -8.90 7.88
C GLY A 297 -13.89 -8.76 6.44
N TRP A 298 -14.42 -7.79 5.68
CA TRP A 298 -13.93 -7.43 4.35
C TRP A 298 -12.47 -6.99 4.38
N ALA A 299 -12.12 -6.08 5.30
CA ALA A 299 -10.75 -5.58 5.42
C ALA A 299 -9.74 -6.68 5.83
N GLN A 300 -10.16 -7.60 6.71
CA GLN A 300 -9.33 -8.77 7.03
C GLN A 300 -9.21 -9.76 5.87
N PHE A 301 -10.28 -10.00 5.12
CA PHE A 301 -10.26 -10.81 3.92
C PHE A 301 -9.22 -10.27 2.93
N GLN A 302 -9.29 -8.97 2.62
CA GLN A 302 -8.34 -8.29 1.74
C GLN A 302 -6.90 -8.41 2.24
N THR A 303 -6.69 -8.22 3.55
CA THR A 303 -5.36 -8.38 4.17
C THR A 303 -4.81 -9.79 3.99
N MET A 304 -5.62 -10.82 4.25
CA MET A 304 -5.20 -12.22 4.13
C MET A 304 -4.94 -12.61 2.68
N ARG A 305 -5.86 -12.27 1.78
CA ARG A 305 -5.71 -12.44 0.34
C ARG A 305 -4.39 -11.84 -0.14
N TYR A 306 -4.12 -10.58 0.21
CA TYR A 306 -2.97 -9.86 -0.33
C TYR A 306 -1.62 -10.30 0.28
N LEU A 307 -1.61 -10.72 1.55
CA LEU A 307 -0.40 -11.20 2.21
C LEU A 307 -0.02 -12.62 1.78
N TYR A 308 -1.00 -13.49 1.60
CA TYR A 308 -0.79 -14.93 1.43
C TYR A 308 -1.17 -15.45 0.04
N GLN A 309 -1.94 -14.70 -0.75
CA GLN A 309 -2.44 -15.07 -2.08
C GLN A 309 -3.07 -16.47 -2.03
N TYR A 310 -2.75 -17.33 -2.98
CA TYR A 310 -3.15 -18.74 -3.04
C TYR A 310 -2.42 -19.66 -2.03
N GLY A 311 -1.54 -19.12 -1.18
CA GLY A 311 -0.71 -19.84 -0.20
C GLY A 311 -1.28 -19.90 1.22
N LEU A 312 -2.57 -19.64 1.40
CA LEU A 312 -3.23 -19.68 2.71
C LEU A 312 -3.33 -21.13 3.24
N SER A 313 -2.91 -21.32 4.49
CA SER A 313 -3.00 -22.64 5.13
C SER A 313 -4.45 -23.03 5.46
N LYS A 314 -4.78 -24.34 5.45
CA LYS A 314 -6.11 -24.84 5.85
C LYS A 314 -6.54 -24.31 7.23
N LYS A 315 -5.62 -24.17 8.18
CA LYS A 315 -5.86 -23.61 9.53
C LYS A 315 -6.42 -22.18 9.48
N ASN A 316 -5.89 -21.34 8.58
CA ASN A 316 -6.35 -19.96 8.40
C ASN A 316 -7.79 -19.89 7.87
N ILE A 317 -8.19 -20.89 7.07
CA ILE A 317 -9.46 -20.90 6.36
C ILE A 317 -10.55 -21.65 7.15
N THR A 318 -10.20 -22.57 8.04
CA THR A 318 -11.15 -23.28 8.92
C THR A 318 -11.19 -22.70 10.35
N TRP A 319 -10.57 -21.54 10.58
CA TRP A 319 -10.47 -20.91 11.90
C TRP A 319 -11.85 -20.77 12.55
N VAL A 320 -12.79 -20.07 11.91
CA VAL A 320 -14.15 -19.82 12.44
C VAL A 320 -14.90 -21.10 12.79
N GLN A 321 -14.68 -22.18 12.02
CA GLN A 321 -15.35 -23.47 12.22
C GLN A 321 -14.89 -24.21 13.48
N THR A 322 -13.75 -23.83 14.05
CA THR A 322 -13.11 -24.54 15.16
C THR A 322 -12.91 -23.68 16.41
N GLN A 323 -13.19 -22.39 16.32
CA GLN A 323 -12.91 -21.42 17.38
C GLN A 323 -14.19 -20.94 18.08
N LYS A 324 -13.97 -20.31 19.23
CA LYS A 324 -15.00 -19.80 20.13
C LYS A 324 -14.66 -18.37 20.53
N THR A 325 -15.66 -17.61 20.95
CA THR A 325 -15.50 -16.33 21.66
C THR A 325 -14.72 -16.54 22.96
N GLU A 326 -14.32 -15.46 23.64
CA GLU A 326 -13.73 -15.54 24.98
C GLU A 326 -14.66 -16.25 25.98
N ASP A 327 -15.97 -16.09 25.82
CA ASP A 327 -17.01 -16.76 26.62
C ASP A 327 -17.30 -18.21 26.18
N GLY A 328 -16.54 -18.75 25.22
CA GLY A 328 -16.68 -20.14 24.78
C GLY A 328 -17.82 -20.40 23.79
N ILE A 329 -18.46 -19.35 23.27
CA ILE A 329 -19.52 -19.44 22.26
C ILE A 329 -18.89 -19.75 20.90
N PRO A 330 -19.31 -20.79 20.16
CA PRO A 330 -18.78 -21.05 18.83
C PRO A 330 -18.94 -19.84 17.89
N LEU A 331 -17.86 -19.42 17.23
CA LEU A 331 -17.91 -18.32 16.25
C LEU A 331 -18.78 -18.67 15.04
N LEU A 332 -18.91 -19.97 14.75
CA LEU A 332 -19.65 -20.51 13.62
C LEU A 332 -21.11 -20.02 13.62
N GLY A 333 -21.45 -19.24 12.59
CA GLY A 333 -22.77 -18.64 12.38
C GLY A 333 -23.01 -17.32 13.11
N LEU A 334 -22.10 -16.88 13.99
CA LEU A 334 -22.23 -15.66 14.78
C LEU A 334 -21.77 -14.43 13.97
N SER A 335 -22.42 -13.29 14.16
CA SER A 335 -21.98 -12.00 13.59
C SER A 335 -20.63 -11.57 14.18
N THR A 336 -19.53 -12.00 13.57
CA THR A 336 -18.16 -11.61 13.92
C THR A 336 -17.37 -11.26 12.66
N ASN A 337 -16.32 -10.46 12.83
CA ASN A 337 -15.42 -10.10 11.72
C ASN A 337 -14.80 -11.36 11.09
N ASN A 338 -14.44 -12.33 11.93
CA ASN A 338 -13.86 -13.59 11.48
C ASN A 338 -14.85 -14.45 10.69
N THR A 339 -16.13 -14.52 11.10
CA THR A 339 -17.18 -15.24 10.34
C THR A 339 -17.32 -14.69 8.93
N VAL A 340 -17.43 -13.36 8.81
CA VAL A 340 -17.50 -12.69 7.50
C VAL A 340 -16.27 -13.00 6.66
N ARG A 341 -15.07 -12.88 7.23
CA ARG A 341 -13.81 -13.21 6.55
C ARG A 341 -13.81 -14.66 6.05
N GLY A 342 -14.29 -15.61 6.84
CA GLY A 342 -14.38 -17.03 6.47
C GLY A 342 -15.25 -17.24 5.23
N VAL A 343 -16.44 -16.65 5.24
CA VAL A 343 -17.39 -16.70 4.11
C VAL A 343 -16.77 -16.11 2.84
N LEU A 344 -16.12 -14.94 2.95
CA LEU A 344 -15.45 -14.29 1.81
C LEU A 344 -14.29 -15.13 1.25
N LEU A 345 -13.51 -15.78 2.11
CA LEU A 345 -12.43 -16.69 1.69
C LEU A 345 -12.95 -17.95 0.99
N ASP A 346 -14.10 -18.49 1.42
CA ASP A 346 -14.73 -19.62 0.76
C ASP A 346 -15.31 -19.21 -0.61
N LEU A 347 -15.95 -18.04 -0.72
CA LEU A 347 -16.40 -17.48 -2.01
C LEU A 347 -15.23 -17.21 -2.97
N TYR A 348 -14.10 -16.79 -2.43
CA TYR A 348 -12.89 -16.50 -3.19
C TYR A 348 -12.21 -17.76 -3.76
N GLY A 349 -12.40 -18.93 -3.13
CA GLY A 349 -11.92 -20.21 -3.64
C GLY A 349 -10.49 -20.59 -3.23
N VAL A 350 -10.05 -20.19 -2.04
CA VAL A 350 -8.69 -20.47 -1.55
C VAL A 350 -8.41 -21.98 -1.35
N LYS A 351 -9.44 -22.78 -1.04
CA LYS A 351 -9.28 -24.18 -0.62
C LYS A 351 -9.12 -25.16 -1.79
N ASN A 352 -9.39 -24.77 -3.04
CA ASN A 352 -9.67 -25.73 -4.14
C ASN A 352 -10.67 -26.82 -3.69
N ASP A 353 -11.61 -26.46 -2.81
CA ASP A 353 -12.63 -27.39 -2.34
C ASP A 353 -13.79 -27.37 -3.34
N THR A 354 -13.75 -28.33 -4.26
CA THR A 354 -14.75 -28.47 -5.33
C THR A 354 -16.19 -28.64 -4.82
N THR A 355 -16.39 -28.89 -3.51
CA THR A 355 -17.71 -29.03 -2.89
C THR A 355 -18.37 -27.69 -2.51
N LEU A 356 -17.63 -26.59 -2.61
CA LEU A 356 -18.09 -25.24 -2.27
C LEU A 356 -18.27 -24.39 -3.53
N PHE A 357 -19.11 -23.37 -3.41
CA PHE A 357 -19.30 -22.41 -4.49
C PHE A 357 -18.21 -21.34 -4.42
N GLU A 358 -17.43 -21.22 -5.49
CA GLU A 358 -16.48 -20.14 -5.67
C GLU A 358 -17.03 -19.16 -6.70
N ILE A 359 -16.83 -17.85 -6.52
CA ILE A 359 -17.42 -16.82 -7.38
C ILE A 359 -16.96 -16.91 -8.85
N THR A 360 -15.81 -17.53 -9.09
CA THR A 360 -15.26 -17.78 -10.43
C THR A 360 -15.84 -19.04 -11.09
N SER A 361 -16.49 -19.92 -10.33
CA SER A 361 -17.01 -21.21 -10.82
C SER A 361 -17.92 -21.10 -12.06
N PRO A 362 -18.78 -20.08 -12.22
CA PRO A 362 -19.60 -19.93 -13.42
C PRO A 362 -18.81 -19.66 -14.71
N PHE A 363 -17.55 -19.23 -14.59
CA PHE A 363 -16.75 -18.71 -15.70
C PHE A 363 -15.54 -19.59 -16.04
N MET A 364 -15.26 -20.59 -15.22
CA MET A 364 -14.09 -21.46 -15.37
C MET A 364 -14.40 -22.63 -16.31
N SER A 365 -14.08 -22.48 -17.61
CA SER A 365 -13.96 -23.57 -18.56
C SER A 365 -12.50 -23.67 -19.07
N GLY A 366 -11.61 -24.27 -18.28
CA GLY A 366 -10.20 -24.51 -18.66
C GLY A 366 -9.18 -24.14 -17.60
N LEU A 367 -7.91 -24.50 -17.86
CA LEU A 367 -6.74 -24.30 -16.99
C LEU A 367 -6.35 -22.82 -16.89
N ILE A 368 -7.09 -22.05 -16.08
CA ILE A 368 -6.61 -20.75 -15.60
C ILE A 368 -5.56 -21.02 -14.52
N ASN A 369 -4.39 -20.35 -14.58
CA ASN A 369 -3.40 -20.48 -13.51
C ASN A 369 -3.92 -19.83 -12.22
N LEU A 370 -3.49 -20.33 -11.05
CA LEU A 370 -4.01 -19.89 -9.74
C LEU A 370 -3.97 -18.37 -9.55
N LYS A 371 -2.93 -17.69 -10.07
CA LYS A 371 -2.82 -16.23 -10.01
C LYS A 371 -3.96 -15.51 -10.73
N LYS A 372 -4.36 -15.97 -11.92
CA LYS A 372 -5.48 -15.36 -12.65
C LYS A 372 -6.83 -15.66 -12.00
N GLN A 373 -7.01 -16.85 -11.41
CA GLN A 373 -8.22 -17.18 -10.65
C GLN A 373 -8.35 -16.28 -9.42
N ASP A 374 -7.25 -16.08 -8.70
CA ASP A 374 -7.11 -15.15 -7.57
C ASP A 374 -7.52 -13.72 -7.96
N GLN A 375 -6.96 -13.19 -9.05
CA GLN A 375 -7.28 -11.83 -9.52
C GLN A 375 -8.74 -11.71 -9.96
N LEU A 376 -9.25 -12.73 -10.65
CA LEU A 376 -10.64 -12.73 -11.10
C LEU A 376 -11.62 -12.80 -9.92
N ALA A 377 -11.33 -13.63 -8.91
CA ALA A 377 -12.17 -13.81 -7.75
C ALA A 377 -12.30 -12.50 -6.95
N GLU A 378 -11.19 -11.78 -6.73
CA GLU A 378 -11.26 -10.46 -6.09
C GLU A 378 -12.06 -9.47 -6.90
N GLY A 379 -11.81 -9.38 -8.22
CA GLY A 379 -12.50 -8.43 -9.07
C GLY A 379 -14.01 -8.67 -9.09
N LEU A 380 -14.44 -9.93 -9.19
CA LEU A 380 -15.86 -10.29 -9.13
C LEU A 380 -16.50 -9.97 -7.77
N LEU A 381 -15.79 -10.21 -6.66
CA LEU A 381 -16.29 -9.86 -5.32
C LEU A 381 -16.39 -8.35 -5.13
N TYR A 382 -15.40 -7.58 -5.60
CA TYR A 382 -15.43 -6.13 -5.54
C TYR A 382 -16.56 -5.55 -6.39
N LEU A 383 -16.74 -6.04 -7.63
CA LEU A 383 -17.86 -5.64 -8.49
C LEU A 383 -19.21 -6.00 -7.86
N ALA A 384 -19.33 -7.18 -7.23
CA ALA A 384 -20.53 -7.54 -6.50
C ALA A 384 -20.83 -6.58 -5.34
N MET A 385 -19.81 -6.11 -4.61
CA MET A 385 -19.96 -5.08 -3.58
C MET A 385 -20.41 -3.74 -4.16
N VAL A 386 -19.81 -3.30 -5.28
CA VAL A 386 -20.19 -2.06 -5.98
C VAL A 386 -21.64 -2.12 -6.47
N ASP A 387 -22.04 -3.24 -7.07
CA ASP A 387 -23.35 -3.38 -7.69
C ASP A 387 -24.48 -3.59 -6.68
N SER A 388 -24.20 -4.36 -5.62
CA SER A 388 -25.16 -4.55 -4.53
C SER A 388 -25.29 -3.31 -3.65
N GLN A 389 -24.20 -2.56 -3.50
CA GLN A 389 -24.06 -1.53 -2.45
C GLN A 389 -24.50 -2.06 -1.08
N ALA A 390 -24.18 -3.33 -0.80
CA ALA A 390 -24.57 -4.02 0.41
C ALA A 390 -24.00 -3.31 1.65
N SER A 391 -24.84 -3.16 2.67
CA SER A 391 -24.49 -2.62 3.97
C SER A 391 -24.03 -3.72 4.96
N ASP A 392 -24.37 -4.97 4.69
CA ASP A 392 -23.93 -6.15 5.44
C ASP A 392 -23.60 -7.36 4.52
N LEU A 393 -23.15 -8.46 5.14
CA LEU A 393 -22.80 -9.68 4.42
C LEU A 393 -24.03 -10.38 3.78
N SER A 394 -25.19 -10.37 4.45
CA SER A 394 -26.39 -11.06 3.97
C SER A 394 -26.88 -10.44 2.67
N GLU A 395 -26.93 -9.12 2.58
CA GLU A 395 -27.28 -8.39 1.37
C GLU A 395 -26.33 -8.73 0.20
N LEU A 396 -25.02 -8.82 0.46
CA LEU A 396 -24.05 -9.24 -0.54
C LEU A 396 -24.29 -10.68 -1.02
N LEU A 397 -24.56 -11.61 -0.10
CA LEU A 397 -24.80 -13.02 -0.42
C LEU A 397 -26.08 -13.20 -1.24
N VAL A 398 -27.15 -12.46 -0.91
CA VAL A 398 -28.40 -12.43 -1.69
C VAL A 398 -28.13 -11.95 -3.11
N PHE A 399 -27.33 -10.89 -3.26
CA PHE A 399 -26.93 -10.40 -4.58
C PHE A 399 -26.11 -11.44 -5.36
N ILE A 400 -25.11 -12.06 -4.73
CA ILE A 400 -24.28 -13.10 -5.36
C ILE A 400 -25.13 -14.28 -5.83
N LYS A 401 -26.06 -14.75 -4.98
CA LYS A 401 -27.00 -15.83 -5.31
C LYS A 401 -27.81 -15.49 -6.55
N LYS A 402 -28.40 -14.29 -6.60
CA LYS A 402 -29.19 -13.82 -7.75
C LYS A 402 -28.36 -13.74 -9.03
N MET A 403 -27.14 -13.22 -8.93
CA MET A 403 -26.35 -12.85 -10.10
C MET A 403 -25.51 -13.99 -10.67
N TYR A 404 -24.92 -14.85 -9.83
CA TYR A 404 -23.90 -15.81 -10.26
C TYR A 404 -24.33 -17.27 -10.18
N ILE A 405 -25.41 -17.59 -9.45
CA ILE A 405 -25.90 -18.97 -9.31
C ILE A 405 -26.99 -19.23 -10.34
N LYS A 406 -26.69 -20.08 -11.32
CA LYS A 406 -27.57 -20.37 -12.47
C LYS A 406 -27.97 -21.83 -12.59
N THR A 407 -27.24 -22.75 -11.95
CA THR A 407 -27.51 -24.19 -12.04
C THR A 407 -27.86 -24.79 -10.68
N PRO A 408 -28.61 -25.91 -10.64
CA PRO A 408 -28.91 -26.62 -9.40
C PRO A 408 -27.65 -27.05 -8.63
N GLU A 409 -26.58 -27.42 -9.36
CA GLU A 409 -25.31 -27.80 -8.73
C GLU A 409 -24.61 -26.60 -8.07
N GLN A 410 -24.59 -25.43 -8.73
CA GLN A 410 -24.10 -24.20 -8.11
C GLN A 410 -24.92 -23.82 -6.88
N GLN A 411 -26.24 -23.97 -6.93
CA GLN A 411 -27.13 -23.71 -5.80
C GLN A 411 -26.81 -24.63 -4.62
N LYS A 412 -26.61 -25.93 -4.87
CA LYS A 412 -26.21 -26.89 -3.83
C LYS A 412 -24.86 -26.53 -3.19
N LYS A 413 -23.87 -26.19 -4.01
CA LYS A 413 -22.54 -25.76 -3.53
C LYS A 413 -22.59 -24.47 -2.71
N PHE A 414 -23.46 -23.52 -3.09
CA PHE A 414 -23.63 -22.28 -2.35
C PHE A 414 -24.34 -22.50 -1.02
N VAL A 415 -25.40 -23.32 -0.99
CA VAL A 415 -26.05 -23.71 0.28
C VAL A 415 -25.06 -24.43 1.19
N ASN A 416 -24.19 -25.28 0.63
CA ASN A 416 -23.12 -25.91 1.40
C ASN A 416 -22.14 -24.88 1.98
N LEU A 417 -21.73 -23.88 1.20
CA LEU A 417 -20.89 -22.76 1.67
C LEU A 417 -21.52 -22.00 2.84
N LEU A 418 -22.82 -21.69 2.78
CA LEU A 418 -23.53 -21.04 3.89
C LEU A 418 -23.52 -21.93 5.14
N LYS A 419 -23.88 -23.21 4.97
CA LYS A 419 -23.95 -24.19 6.07
C LYS A 419 -22.63 -24.39 6.78
N ILE A 420 -21.51 -24.54 6.05
CA ILE A 420 -20.19 -24.73 6.67
C ILE A 420 -19.68 -23.48 7.41
N ASN A 421 -20.26 -22.32 7.13
CA ASN A 421 -19.99 -21.07 7.85
C ASN A 421 -21.05 -20.78 8.93
N GLY A 422 -22.03 -21.68 9.10
CA GLY A 422 -23.07 -21.57 10.12
C GLY A 422 -24.16 -20.54 9.81
N LEU A 423 -24.24 -20.05 8.57
CA LEU A 423 -25.27 -19.11 8.14
C LEU A 423 -26.58 -19.83 7.77
N ASN A 424 -27.68 -19.09 7.84
CA ASN A 424 -28.98 -19.53 7.32
C ASN A 424 -28.99 -19.58 5.78
N GLU A 425 -29.97 -20.26 5.17
CA GLU A 425 -30.05 -20.42 3.71
C GLU A 425 -30.32 -19.11 2.93
N ASP A 426 -30.83 -18.09 3.62
CA ASP A 426 -30.97 -16.71 3.13
C ASP A 426 -29.70 -15.88 3.33
N GLY A 427 -28.67 -16.44 3.97
CA GLY A 427 -27.38 -15.80 4.19
C GLY A 427 -27.29 -14.97 5.47
N THR A 428 -28.33 -14.95 6.32
CA THR A 428 -28.23 -14.25 7.62
C THR A 428 -27.37 -15.03 8.61
N PHE A 429 -26.86 -14.32 9.61
CA PHE A 429 -26.25 -14.95 10.79
C PHE A 429 -27.28 -15.80 11.54
N ASN A 430 -26.77 -16.80 12.25
CA ASN A 430 -27.56 -17.70 13.09
C ASN A 430 -27.34 -17.34 14.56
N ASP A 431 -28.01 -16.27 14.99
CA ASP A 431 -27.86 -15.68 16.33
C ASP A 431 -28.67 -16.40 17.41
N SER A 432 -29.23 -17.59 17.12
CA SER A 432 -29.93 -18.41 18.12
C SER A 432 -29.02 -18.92 19.26
N LYS A 433 -27.77 -18.45 19.33
CA LYS A 433 -26.72 -18.86 20.27
C LYS A 433 -26.32 -17.73 21.24
N THR A 434 -26.94 -16.54 21.15
CA THR A 434 -26.60 -15.37 21.99
C THR A 434 -27.54 -15.16 23.18
N ASP A 435 -28.55 -16.02 23.39
CA ASP A 435 -29.52 -15.92 24.50
C ASP A 435 -28.99 -16.50 25.84
N HIS A 436 -27.71 -16.33 26.15
CA HIS A 436 -27.09 -16.84 27.39
C HIS A 436 -26.36 -15.76 28.18
#